data_AF-A0A1H9UKY2-F1
#
_entry.id   AF-A0A1H9UKY2-F1
#
_cell.length_a   1.000
_cell.length_b   1.000
_cell.length_c   1.000
_cell.angle_alpha   90.00
_cell.angle_beta   90.00
_cell.angle_gamma   90.00
#
_symmetry.space_group_name_H-M   'P 1'
#
loop_
_entity.id
_entity.type
_entity.pdbx_description
1 polymer ?
#
loop_
_entity_poly.entity_id
_entity_poly.type
_entity_poly.pdbx_seq_one_letter_code
_entity_poly.pdbx_strand_id
1 'polypeptide(L)'
;MLAWKLRIVVLWISLAVCQSASTYLLLLQPGAVRDLMTGHLQGEDVQGAGVQVYTLLLWLVPMVMAYLTLVLKDADNRGVNAVLGGGGALNGVAMLVPGQGGVTPAGVVVGAVGVLVPLLILWHAWKWPRPDEVGTDRRQESRGQEGRGPEGQGHEGRHR
;
A
#
# COMPACT_ATOMS: atom_id res chain seq x y z
N MET A 1 -12.26 3.11 10.22
CA MET A 1 -10.90 3.70 10.16
C MET A 1 -9.81 2.63 10.32
N LEU A 2 -9.79 1.84 11.40
CA LEU A 2 -8.74 0.82 11.64
C LEU A 2 -8.65 -0.28 10.57
N ALA A 3 -9.77 -0.83 10.11
CA ALA A 3 -9.80 -1.90 9.10
C ALA A 3 -9.14 -1.51 7.77
N TRP A 4 -9.21 -0.24 7.38
CA TRP A 4 -8.59 0.23 6.15
C TRP A 4 -7.09 0.47 6.31
N LYS A 5 -6.64 0.95 7.48
CA LYS A 5 -5.20 1.02 7.81
C LYS A 5 -4.59 -0.38 7.73
N LEU A 6 -5.27 -1.38 8.30
CA LEU A 6 -4.87 -2.79 8.19
C LEU A 6 -4.73 -3.28 6.74
N ARG A 7 -5.63 -2.89 5.82
CA ARG A 7 -5.49 -3.24 4.39
C ARG A 7 -4.19 -2.69 3.79
N ILE A 8 -3.87 -1.42 4.05
CA ILE A 8 -2.64 -0.78 3.55
C ILE A 8 -1.40 -1.41 4.19
N VAL A 9 -1.43 -1.72 5.49
CA VAL A 9 -0.37 -2.44 6.20
C VAL A 9 -0.10 -3.80 5.56
N VAL A 10 -1.16 -4.57 5.27
CA VAL A 10 -1.03 -5.87 4.60
C VAL A 10 -0.41 -5.72 3.22
N LEU A 11 -0.77 -4.67 2.46
CA LEU A 11 -0.15 -4.39 1.16
C LEU A 11 1.35 -4.09 1.28
N TRP A 12 1.76 -3.28 2.26
CA TRP A 12 3.18 -2.99 2.52
C TRP A 12 3.98 -4.23 2.92
N ILE A 13 3.43 -5.07 3.80
CA ILE A 13 4.05 -6.34 4.19
C ILE A 13 4.15 -7.27 2.98
N SER A 14 3.08 -7.37 2.19
CA SER A 14 3.07 -8.19 0.96
C SER A 14 4.14 -7.72 -0.03
N LEU A 15 4.32 -6.41 -0.17
CA LEU A 15 5.36 -5.83 -1.01
C LEU A 15 6.76 -6.24 -0.54
N ALA A 16 7.05 -6.12 0.76
CA ALA A 16 8.33 -6.53 1.33
C ALA A 16 8.60 -8.04 1.12
N VAL A 17 7.59 -8.88 1.32
CA VAL A 17 7.69 -10.33 1.09
C VAL A 17 7.97 -10.63 -0.38
N CYS A 18 7.29 -9.95 -1.30
CA CYS A 18 7.53 -10.14 -2.74
C CYS A 18 8.92 -9.66 -3.17
N GLN A 19 9.41 -8.55 -2.62
CA GLN A 19 10.79 -8.09 -2.83
C GLN A 19 11.79 -9.12 -2.29
N SER A 20 11.52 -9.74 -1.14
CA SER A 20 12.36 -10.79 -0.58
C SER A 20 12.42 -12.03 -1.49
N ALA A 21 11.26 -12.47 -1.96
CA ALA A 21 11.15 -13.59 -2.89
C ALA A 21 11.85 -13.29 -4.23
N SER A 22 11.77 -12.06 -4.72
CA SER A 22 12.50 -11.59 -5.90
C SER A 22 14.01 -11.75 -5.73
N THR A 23 14.56 -11.21 -4.64
CA THR A 23 16.00 -11.31 -4.35
C THR A 23 16.43 -12.78 -4.24
N TYR A 24 15.60 -13.63 -3.65
CA TYR A 24 15.89 -15.06 -3.58
C TYR A 24 15.89 -15.73 -4.96
N LEU A 25 14.88 -15.47 -5.80
CA LEU A 25 14.79 -16.02 -7.15
C LEU A 25 15.92 -15.54 -8.05
N LEU A 26 16.43 -14.32 -7.83
CA LEU A 26 17.59 -13.79 -8.53
C LEU A 26 18.84 -14.66 -8.30
N LEU A 27 19.05 -15.15 -7.08
CA LEU A 27 20.17 -16.04 -6.75
C LEU A 27 20.06 -17.42 -7.42
N LEU A 28 18.86 -17.83 -7.79
CA LEU A 28 18.63 -19.11 -8.50
C LEU A 28 18.92 -19.02 -10.00
N GLN A 29 19.16 -17.82 -10.55
CA GLN A 29 19.49 -17.68 -11.96
C GLN A 29 20.84 -18.34 -12.27
N PRO A 30 21.00 -18.95 -13.46
CA PRO A 30 22.27 -19.54 -13.88
C PRO A 30 23.40 -18.52 -13.80
N GLY A 31 24.48 -18.87 -13.09
CA GLY A 31 25.64 -18.00 -12.93
C GLY A 31 25.55 -16.96 -11.80
N ALA A 32 24.37 -16.71 -11.22
CA ALA A 32 24.19 -15.67 -10.19
C ALA A 32 25.01 -15.92 -8.92
N VAL A 33 25.05 -17.17 -8.42
CA VAL A 33 25.87 -17.53 -7.24
C VAL A 33 27.36 -17.36 -7.53
N ARG A 34 27.79 -17.69 -8.76
CA ARG A 34 29.20 -17.54 -9.16
C ARG A 34 29.58 -16.06 -9.25
N ASP A 35 28.73 -15.25 -9.85
CA ASP A 35 28.87 -13.80 -9.89
C ASP A 35 28.99 -13.24 -8.46
N LEU A 36 28.10 -13.68 -7.57
CA LEU A 36 28.07 -13.27 -6.17
C LEU A 36 29.37 -13.61 -5.43
N MET A 37 29.94 -14.78 -5.69
CA MET A 37 31.24 -15.18 -5.12
C MET A 37 32.39 -14.29 -5.59
N THR A 38 32.27 -13.64 -6.74
CA THR A 38 33.25 -12.66 -7.23
C THR A 38 33.00 -11.24 -6.71
N GLY A 39 31.96 -11.04 -5.88
CA GLY A 39 31.57 -9.72 -5.37
C GLY A 39 30.64 -8.95 -6.31
N HIS A 40 30.05 -9.63 -7.30
CA HIS A 40 29.15 -9.00 -8.27
C HIS A 40 27.77 -9.67 -8.30
N LEU A 41 26.72 -8.94 -8.64
CA LEU A 41 25.41 -9.54 -8.89
C LEU A 41 24.76 -8.81 -10.07
N GLN A 42 24.51 -9.55 -11.15
CA GLN A 42 24.02 -8.97 -12.43
C GLN A 42 24.93 -7.87 -12.98
N GLY A 43 26.25 -7.98 -12.76
CA GLY A 43 27.22 -6.98 -13.21
C GLY A 43 27.33 -5.74 -12.32
N GLU A 44 26.57 -5.65 -11.22
CA GLU A 44 26.77 -4.63 -10.20
C GLU A 44 27.70 -5.12 -9.09
N ASP A 45 28.52 -4.24 -8.51
CA ASP A 45 29.33 -4.55 -7.33
C ASP A 45 28.45 -4.55 -6.07
N VAL A 46 28.24 -5.73 -5.46
CA VAL A 46 27.44 -5.87 -4.23
C VAL A 46 28.14 -5.31 -2.99
N GLN A 47 29.45 -5.04 -3.04
CA GLN A 47 30.17 -4.34 -1.99
C GLN A 47 30.08 -2.82 -2.11
N GLY A 48 29.56 -2.33 -3.25
CA GLY A 48 29.29 -0.92 -3.44
C GLY A 48 28.30 -0.38 -2.40
N ALA A 49 28.71 0.66 -1.68
CA ALA A 49 27.86 1.28 -0.65
C ALA A 49 26.48 1.71 -1.19
N GLY A 50 26.42 2.16 -2.45
CA GLY A 50 25.16 2.52 -3.11
C GLY A 50 24.20 1.33 -3.25
N VAL A 51 24.68 0.19 -3.72
CA VAL A 51 23.88 -1.04 -3.90
C VAL A 51 23.40 -1.57 -2.56
N GLN A 52 24.26 -1.55 -1.53
CA GLN A 52 23.91 -2.02 -0.18
C GLN A 52 22.84 -1.14 0.47
N VAL A 53 23.00 0.18 0.41
CA VAL A 53 22.02 1.13 0.95
C VAL A 53 20.69 1.01 0.20
N TYR A 54 20.73 0.93 -1.12
CA TYR A 54 19.53 0.76 -1.93
C TYR A 54 18.79 -0.55 -1.60
N THR A 55 19.51 -1.67 -1.53
CA THR A 55 18.94 -2.99 -1.18
C THR A 55 18.33 -2.98 0.22
N LEU A 56 18.99 -2.34 1.18
CA LEU A 56 18.48 -2.17 2.53
C LEU A 56 17.20 -1.31 2.56
N LEU A 57 17.17 -0.20 1.81
CA LEU A 57 16.02 0.68 1.73
C LEU A 57 14.82 0.01 1.06
N LEU A 58 15.03 -0.84 0.05
CA LEU A 58 13.96 -1.62 -0.58
C LEU A 58 13.21 -2.50 0.43
N TRP A 59 13.86 -2.93 1.51
CA TRP A 59 13.25 -3.71 2.60
C TRP A 59 12.74 -2.84 3.75
N LEU A 60 13.53 -1.84 4.17
CA LEU A 60 13.18 -1.00 5.31
C LEU A 60 11.99 -0.09 5.02
N VAL A 61 11.92 0.50 3.83
CA VAL A 61 10.82 1.41 3.45
C VAL A 61 9.45 0.75 3.62
N PRO A 62 9.16 -0.43 3.04
CA PRO A 62 7.85 -1.06 3.20
C PRO A 62 7.56 -1.45 4.66
N MET A 63 8.56 -1.90 5.43
CA MET A 63 8.38 -2.25 6.84
C MET A 63 8.07 -1.03 7.72
N VAL A 64 8.82 0.05 7.53
CA VAL A 64 8.59 1.32 8.23
C VAL A 64 7.22 1.90 7.83
N MET A 65 6.83 1.78 6.56
CA MET A 65 5.53 2.25 6.10
C MET A 65 4.35 1.45 6.63
N ALA A 66 4.51 0.14 6.80
CA ALA A 66 3.52 -0.68 7.50
C ALA A 66 3.29 -0.15 8.93
N TYR A 67 4.35 0.19 9.66
CA TYR A 67 4.21 0.78 10.99
C TYR A 67 3.63 2.20 10.97
N LEU A 68 4.15 3.09 10.12
CA LEU A 68 3.70 4.48 10.00
C LEU A 68 2.22 4.58 9.62
N THR A 69 1.71 3.65 8.80
CA THR A 69 0.29 3.60 8.43
C THR A 69 -0.64 3.46 9.64
N LEU A 70 -0.18 2.79 10.70
CA LEU A 70 -0.95 2.62 11.93
C LEU A 70 -0.86 3.85 12.85
N VAL A 71 0.30 4.51 12.88
CA VAL A 71 0.61 5.60 13.82
C VAL A 71 0.20 6.98 13.30
N LEU A 72 0.28 7.21 11.99
CA LEU A 72 -0.01 8.53 11.41
C LEU A 72 -1.51 8.84 11.42
N LYS A 73 -1.80 10.15 11.59
CA LYS A 73 -3.12 10.73 11.36
C LYS A 73 -3.48 10.62 9.87
N ASP A 74 -4.77 10.50 9.59
CA ASP A 74 -5.28 10.09 8.28
C ASP A 74 -4.89 11.05 7.12
N ALA A 75 -4.68 12.35 7.41
CA ALA A 75 -4.26 13.33 6.41
C ALA A 75 -2.81 13.12 5.95
N ASP A 76 -1.87 13.00 6.88
CA ASP A 76 -0.44 12.79 6.57
C ASP A 76 -0.22 11.40 5.97
N ASN A 77 -0.98 10.41 6.45
CA ASN A 77 -0.91 9.04 5.96
C ASN A 77 -1.24 8.94 4.45
N ARG A 78 -2.17 9.77 3.95
CA ARG A 78 -2.53 9.78 2.52
C ARG A 78 -1.37 10.24 1.64
N GLY A 79 -0.73 11.36 2.01
CA GLY A 79 0.37 11.93 1.22
C GLY A 79 1.58 11.00 1.17
N VAL A 80 1.98 10.46 2.32
CA VAL A 80 3.16 9.58 2.41
C VAL A 80 2.93 8.26 1.65
N ASN A 81 1.74 7.63 1.78
CA ASN A 81 1.43 6.41 1.04
C ASN A 81 1.32 6.65 -0.47
N ALA A 82 0.84 7.81 -0.91
CA ALA A 82 0.76 8.14 -2.34
C ALA A 82 2.15 8.33 -2.95
N VAL A 83 3.03 9.10 -2.31
CA VAL A 83 4.40 9.34 -2.82
C VAL A 83 5.20 8.04 -2.86
N LEU A 84 5.18 7.26 -1.78
CA LEU A 84 5.97 6.02 -1.70
C LEU A 84 5.36 4.89 -2.52
N GLY A 85 4.03 4.80 -2.61
CA GLY A 85 3.35 3.89 -3.53
C GLY A 85 3.67 4.20 -4.99
N GLY A 86 3.74 5.49 -5.37
CA GLY A 86 4.19 5.91 -6.70
C GLY A 86 5.63 5.51 -7.01
N GLY A 87 6.55 5.76 -6.08
CA GLY A 87 7.95 5.33 -6.21
C GLY A 87 8.10 3.82 -6.35
N GLY A 88 7.35 3.05 -5.55
CA GLY A 88 7.31 1.59 -5.65
C GLY A 88 6.79 1.11 -7.00
N ALA A 89 5.73 1.72 -7.54
CA ALA A 89 5.18 1.35 -8.84
C ALA A 89 6.19 1.59 -9.97
N LEU A 90 6.89 2.72 -9.95
CA LEU A 90 7.95 3.03 -10.92
C LEU A 90 9.10 2.01 -10.83
N ASN A 91 9.46 1.62 -9.62
CA ASN A 91 10.47 0.58 -9.41
C ASN A 91 10.03 -0.77 -10.00
N GLY A 92 8.78 -1.17 -9.76
CA GLY A 92 8.21 -2.38 -10.37
C GLY A 92 8.23 -2.34 -11.90
N VAL A 93 7.96 -1.18 -12.52
CA VAL A 93 8.06 -1.00 -13.98
C VAL A 93 9.50 -1.17 -14.46
N ALA A 94 10.48 -0.61 -13.75
CA ALA A 94 11.89 -0.75 -14.10
C ALA A 94 12.35 -2.23 -14.08
N MET A 95 11.81 -3.04 -13.18
CA MET A 95 12.09 -4.48 -13.08
C MET A 95 11.51 -5.30 -14.23
N LEU A 96 10.51 -4.77 -14.96
CA LEU A 96 9.95 -5.40 -16.16
C LEU A 96 10.81 -5.14 -17.41
N VAL A 97 11.82 -4.27 -17.34
CA VAL A 97 12.71 -3.98 -18.46
C VAL A 97 13.65 -5.17 -18.70
N PRO A 98 13.80 -5.66 -19.96
CA PRO A 98 14.76 -6.70 -20.29
C PRO A 98 16.18 -6.33 -19.87
N GLY A 99 16.88 -7.26 -19.23
CA GLY A 99 18.22 -7.03 -18.66
C GLY A 99 18.26 -6.64 -17.17
N GLN A 100 17.12 -6.27 -16.57
CA GLN A 100 17.02 -5.92 -15.14
C GLN A 100 16.07 -6.85 -14.35
N GLY A 101 15.51 -7.87 -15.00
CA GLY A 101 14.58 -8.83 -14.38
C GLY A 101 13.55 -9.42 -15.36
N GLY A 102 13.13 -8.64 -16.38
CA GLY A 102 12.02 -8.95 -17.29
C GLY A 102 12.23 -10.07 -18.32
N VAL A 103 13.28 -10.89 -18.21
CA VAL A 103 13.62 -11.92 -19.23
C VAL A 103 13.14 -13.31 -18.80
N THR A 104 12.79 -13.51 -17.53
CA THR A 104 12.33 -14.80 -17.00
C THR A 104 10.86 -14.74 -16.55
N PRO A 105 10.09 -15.84 -16.66
CA PRO A 105 8.70 -15.87 -16.19
C PRO A 105 8.56 -15.45 -14.72
N ALA A 106 9.52 -15.85 -13.87
CA ALA A 106 9.59 -15.45 -12.48
C ALA A 106 9.80 -13.93 -12.30
N GLY A 107 10.71 -13.33 -13.07
CA GLY A 107 10.95 -11.88 -13.05
C GLY A 107 9.76 -11.06 -13.56
N VAL A 108 9.01 -11.57 -14.55
CA VAL A 108 7.76 -10.92 -15.01
C VAL A 108 6.68 -10.94 -13.94
N VAL A 109 6.49 -12.07 -13.24
CA VAL A 109 5.52 -12.17 -12.14
C VAL A 109 5.88 -11.25 -10.99
N VAL A 110 7.16 -11.22 -10.60
CA VAL A 110 7.67 -10.33 -9.56
C VAL A 110 7.49 -8.86 -9.95
N GLY A 111 7.88 -8.48 -11.17
CA GLY A 111 7.71 -7.11 -11.66
C GLY A 111 6.24 -6.71 -11.70
N ALA A 112 5.35 -7.60 -12.15
CA ALA A 112 3.91 -7.36 -12.14
C ALA A 112 3.38 -7.12 -10.71
N VAL A 113 3.80 -7.91 -9.72
CA VAL A 113 3.42 -7.70 -8.32
C VAL A 113 4.01 -6.40 -7.76
N GLY A 114 5.25 -6.09 -8.11
CA GLY A 114 5.93 -4.83 -7.78
C GLY A 114 5.26 -3.59 -8.39
N VAL A 115 4.43 -3.75 -9.42
CA VAL A 115 3.59 -2.67 -9.97
C VAL A 115 2.19 -2.67 -9.36
N LEU A 116 1.54 -3.83 -9.30
CA LEU A 116 0.15 -3.96 -8.86
C LEU A 116 -0.03 -3.59 -7.39
N VAL A 117 0.86 -4.05 -6.49
CA VAL A 117 0.72 -3.79 -5.06
C VAL A 117 0.87 -2.29 -4.74
N PRO A 118 1.88 -1.58 -5.26
CA PRO A 118 1.98 -0.13 -5.04
C PRO A 118 0.87 0.68 -5.73
N LEU A 119 0.35 0.23 -6.88
CA LEU A 119 -0.85 0.81 -7.49
C LEU A 119 -2.09 0.65 -6.60
N LEU A 120 -2.25 -0.51 -5.93
CA LEU A 120 -3.32 -0.71 -4.97
C LEU A 120 -3.14 0.20 -3.74
N ILE A 121 -1.91 0.42 -3.28
CA ILE A 121 -1.61 1.39 -2.19
C ILE A 121 -2.02 2.80 -2.61
N LEU A 122 -1.66 3.24 -3.82
CA LEU A 122 -2.07 4.51 -4.41
C LEU A 122 -3.59 4.65 -4.50
N TRP A 123 -4.26 3.62 -5.02
CA TRP A 123 -5.72 3.59 -5.14
C TRP A 123 -6.40 3.71 -3.77
N HIS A 124 -5.93 2.93 -2.80
CA HIS A 124 -6.45 2.96 -1.43
C HIS A 124 -6.19 4.30 -0.72
N ALA A 125 -5.06 4.94 -0.99
CA ALA A 125 -4.75 6.28 -0.49
C ALA A 125 -5.65 7.36 -1.12
N TRP A 126 -5.95 7.25 -2.42
CA TRP A 126 -6.76 8.24 -3.15
C TRP A 126 -8.25 8.11 -2.85
N LYS A 127 -8.83 6.90 -2.92
CA LYS A 127 -10.29 6.67 -2.85
C LYS A 127 -10.92 6.78 -1.45
N TRP A 128 -10.15 7.16 -0.43
CA TRP A 128 -10.64 7.20 0.95
C TRP A 128 -11.77 8.25 1.15
N PRO A 129 -12.92 7.91 1.76
CA PRO A 129 -14.03 8.85 1.99
C PRO A 129 -13.67 9.95 2.99
N ARG A 130 -14.06 11.19 2.70
CA ARG A 130 -13.84 12.31 3.61
C ARG A 130 -14.63 12.10 4.90
N PRO A 131 -14.08 12.42 6.09
CA PRO A 131 -14.86 12.46 7.34
C PRO A 131 -16.14 13.30 7.22
N ASP A 132 -16.13 14.27 6.30
CA ASP A 132 -17.20 15.22 6.00
C ASP A 132 -18.48 14.55 5.48
N GLU A 133 -18.40 13.39 4.81
CA GLU A 133 -19.57 12.70 4.26
C GLU A 133 -20.35 11.94 5.35
N VAL A 134 -19.64 11.34 6.31
CA VAL A 134 -20.26 10.58 7.43
C VAL A 134 -20.94 11.50 8.44
N GLY A 135 -20.44 12.73 8.60
CA GLY A 135 -21.08 13.75 9.44
C GLY A 135 -22.33 14.37 8.82
N THR A 136 -22.38 14.44 7.49
CA THR A 136 -23.49 15.06 6.75
C THR A 136 -24.68 14.10 6.64
N ASP A 137 -24.43 12.81 6.39
CA ASP A 137 -25.46 11.76 6.39
C ASP A 137 -26.14 11.63 7.75
N ARG A 138 -25.35 11.57 8.84
CA ARG A 138 -25.91 11.39 10.19
C ARG A 138 -26.73 12.61 10.64
N ARG A 139 -26.37 13.81 10.16
CA ARG A 139 -27.09 15.07 10.44
C ARG A 139 -28.34 15.23 9.58
N GLN A 140 -28.37 14.61 8.39
CA GLN A 140 -29.57 14.51 7.55
C GLN A 140 -30.52 13.43 8.06
N GLU A 141 -30.03 12.27 8.50
CA GLU A 141 -30.83 11.23 9.15
C GLU A 141 -31.46 11.72 10.46
N SER A 142 -30.71 12.44 11.30
CA SER A 142 -31.25 13.00 12.54
C SER A 142 -32.32 14.06 12.27
N ARG A 143 -32.13 14.91 11.24
CA ARG A 143 -33.16 15.88 10.81
C ARG A 143 -34.37 15.22 10.17
N GLY A 144 -34.17 14.11 9.44
CA GLY A 144 -35.25 13.32 8.85
C GLY A 144 -36.07 12.54 9.89
N GLN A 145 -35.46 12.19 11.03
CA GLN A 145 -36.16 11.59 12.17
C GLN A 145 -36.85 12.63 13.07
N GLU A 146 -36.26 13.82 13.28
CA GLU A 146 -36.94 14.93 13.99
C GLU A 146 -38.18 15.42 13.23
N GLY A 147 -38.16 15.42 11.89
CA GLY A 147 -39.35 15.72 11.06
C GLY A 147 -40.42 14.61 11.04
N ARG A 148 -40.16 13.48 11.71
CA ARG A 148 -41.12 12.38 11.94
C ARG A 148 -41.43 12.21 13.43
N GLY A 149 -41.39 13.31 14.20
CA GLY A 149 -41.99 13.36 15.51
C GLY A 149 -43.50 13.04 15.45
N PRO A 150 -44.11 12.50 16.51
CA PRO A 150 -45.48 12.00 16.49
C PRO A 150 -46.49 13.16 16.46
N GLU A 151 -46.70 13.75 15.28
CA GLU A 151 -47.88 14.56 15.00
C GLU A 151 -49.07 13.62 14.83
N GLY A 152 -49.75 13.29 15.92
CA GLY A 152 -51.00 12.53 15.81
C GLY A 152 -51.40 11.69 17.02
N GLN A 153 -51.33 12.23 18.24
CA GLN A 153 -52.25 11.79 19.29
C GLN A 153 -52.98 13.02 19.80
N GLY A 154 -54.02 13.38 19.04
CA GLY A 154 -55.00 14.37 19.41
C GLY A 154 -55.75 13.94 20.66
N HIS A 155 -55.85 14.90 21.58
CA HIS A 155 -56.92 15.08 22.56
C HIS A 155 -58.16 14.20 22.33
N GLU A 156 -58.34 13.19 23.17
CA GLU A 156 -59.67 12.64 23.44
C GLU A 156 -59.79 12.29 24.92
N GLY A 157 -60.83 12.82 25.57
CA GLY A 157 -61.21 12.40 26.93
C GLY A 157 -61.20 13.48 28.01
N ARG A 158 -61.88 14.60 27.80
CA ARG A 158 -62.47 15.35 28.91
C ARG A 158 -63.90 15.71 28.51
N HIS A 159 -64.88 14.97 29.02
CA HIS A 159 -66.25 15.38 29.33
C HIS A 159 -67.11 14.14 29.62
N ARG A 160 -67.23 13.80 30.92
CA ARG A 160 -68.47 13.70 31.70
C ARG A 160 -68.26 12.85 32.94
#